data_AF-A0A520IDB5-F1
#
_entry.id   AF-A0A520IDB5-F1
#
_cell.length_a   1.000
_cell.length_b   1.000
_cell.length_c   1.000
_cell.angle_alpha   90.00
_cell.angle_beta   90.00
_cell.angle_gamma   90.00
#
_symmetry.space_group_name_H-M   'P 1'
#
loop_
_entity.id
_entity.type
_entity.pdbx_description
1 polymer ?
#
loop_
_entity_poly.entity_id
_entity_poly.type
_entity_poly.pdbx_seq_one_letter_code
_entity_poly.pdbx_strand_id
1 'polypeptide(L)'
;LSIPVAALWDGRGRLVVNTGCVPLAVQRFAISGLVLDPSRLTLCPVDGALVQINGARVSGGAKIAAAKLGGRLGTTPITLETAGATVRLADRGFAIDGVQTRIGAPERVTRLDFATVTGRMTGQGVAGAFTGGSGQIANVPLLLGEAAGDWTLVNGALNLTGAMGVSDAAPTPRFKPLAARTVTLELVNGTITAAGTLFEPTTNTKVADVTLTHALGAGAGKADLNVPAIAFAKDKLQPDALTPLTFGVIADVNGSVSGEGHIAWNPDGVTSTGVFRTAGTDLAAAFGPVTGIATEIRFTDLLNLQSAPGQVATIRTLNPGIPVTDGTIRYQTLPGARVIDMPTHAPDYAVTEATLEDAWDLALREGVLPRMLLLLNPNNPLGTVYPPHAVAAMVRWCRERNVHLVVDEIYANSVFEGEFNALHFGSQKIVP
;
A
#
# COMPACT_ATOMS: atom_id res chain seq x y z
N LEU A 1 41.75 6.73 3.23
CA LEU A 1 41.42 6.06 4.51
C LEU A 1 42.58 6.29 5.46
N SER A 2 42.34 6.62 6.73
CA SER A 2 43.39 6.77 7.75
C SER A 2 42.98 6.09 9.05
N ILE A 3 43.86 5.24 9.58
CA ILE A 3 43.68 4.49 10.82
C ILE A 3 45.03 4.38 11.55
N PRO A 4 45.13 4.73 12.84
CA PRO A 4 46.32 4.45 13.64
C PRO A 4 46.50 2.93 13.84
N VAL A 5 47.73 2.45 13.69
CA VAL A 5 48.06 1.02 13.83
C VAL A 5 49.11 0.84 14.92
N ALA A 6 48.76 0.11 15.97
CA ALA A 6 49.65 -0.40 17.00
C ALA A 6 49.68 -1.93 16.88
N ALA A 7 50.85 -2.51 16.66
CA ALA A 7 51.02 -3.95 16.45
C ALA A 7 52.05 -4.54 17.42
N LEU A 8 51.73 -5.72 17.95
CA LEU A 8 52.61 -6.53 18.79
C LEU A 8 52.90 -7.85 18.06
N TRP A 9 54.18 -8.13 17.80
CA TRP A 9 54.64 -9.36 17.16
C TRP A 9 55.57 -10.13 18.10
N ASP A 10 55.36 -11.43 18.23
CA ASP A 10 56.17 -12.30 19.10
C ASP A 10 57.45 -12.83 18.44
N GLY A 11 57.74 -12.43 17.20
CA GLY A 11 58.91 -12.87 16.44
C GLY A 11 58.82 -14.30 15.89
N ARG A 12 57.69 -15.01 16.07
CA ARG A 12 57.49 -16.39 15.60
C ARG A 12 56.31 -16.51 14.66
N GLY A 13 55.12 -16.15 15.12
CA GLY A 13 53.89 -16.41 14.37
C GLY A 13 52.64 -15.80 14.97
N ARG A 14 52.76 -15.00 16.04
CA ARG A 14 51.65 -14.27 16.65
C ARG A 14 51.77 -12.78 16.40
N LEU A 15 50.82 -12.23 15.67
CA LEU A 15 50.65 -10.78 15.47
C LEU A 15 49.31 -10.34 16.06
N VAL A 16 49.32 -9.30 16.89
CA VAL A 16 48.11 -8.68 17.45
C VAL A 16 48.12 -7.20 17.08
N VAL A 17 47.07 -6.73 16.43
CA VAL A 17 46.93 -5.34 15.97
C VAL A 17 45.75 -4.69 16.66
N ASN A 18 45.99 -3.54 17.28
CA ASN A 18 45.00 -2.66 17.91
C ASN A 18 44.06 -3.41 18.88
N THR A 19 44.49 -3.52 20.14
CA THR A 19 43.71 -4.12 21.24
C THR A 19 42.73 -3.14 21.90
N GLY A 20 42.82 -1.85 21.58
CA GLY A 20 41.89 -0.80 22.00
C GLY A 20 41.15 -0.17 20.81
N CYS A 21 40.14 0.64 21.10
CA CYS A 21 39.42 1.37 20.05
C CYS A 21 40.33 2.43 19.40
N VAL A 22 40.23 2.58 18.09
CA VAL A 22 41.02 3.55 17.31
C VAL A 22 40.12 4.39 16.40
N PRO A 23 40.47 5.67 16.15
CA PRO A 23 39.74 6.49 15.20
C PRO A 23 39.97 6.00 13.76
N LEU A 24 38.91 6.03 12.96
CA LEU A 24 38.90 5.76 11.53
C LEU A 24 38.44 7.02 10.80
N ALA A 25 39.30 7.56 9.93
CA ALA A 25 38.93 8.64 9.04
C ALA A 25 38.76 8.12 7.61
N VAL A 26 37.55 8.25 7.08
CA VAL A 26 37.22 7.92 5.69
C VAL A 26 37.14 9.24 4.93
N GLN A 27 38.11 9.51 4.06
CA GLN A 27 38.11 10.75 3.27
C GLN A 27 37.14 10.69 2.08
N ARG A 28 36.96 9.49 1.53
CA ARG A 28 36.04 9.21 0.43
C ARG A 28 35.78 7.73 0.40
N PHE A 29 34.53 7.34 0.25
CA PHE A 29 34.11 5.98 -0.06
C PHE A 29 33.22 6.03 -1.29
N ALA A 30 33.51 5.21 -2.30
CA ALA A 30 32.74 5.20 -3.54
C ALA A 30 32.53 3.77 -4.03
N ILE A 31 31.28 3.39 -4.32
CA ILE A 31 30.91 2.07 -4.85
C ILE A 31 29.65 2.17 -5.70
N SER A 32 29.65 1.62 -6.91
CA SER A 32 28.48 1.51 -7.81
C SER A 32 27.57 2.77 -7.86
N GLY A 33 28.16 3.96 -7.94
CA GLY A 33 27.45 5.25 -8.01
C GLY A 33 27.15 5.93 -6.68
N LEU A 34 27.32 5.24 -5.54
CA LEU A 34 27.33 5.83 -4.20
C LEU A 34 28.69 6.51 -3.96
N VAL A 35 28.67 7.74 -3.47
CA VAL A 35 29.85 8.47 -2.97
C VAL A 35 29.48 9.05 -1.61
N LEU A 36 30.17 8.59 -0.56
CA LEU A 36 29.98 9.12 0.80
C LEU A 36 30.92 10.28 1.08
N ASP A 37 30.40 11.25 1.82
CA ASP A 37 31.15 12.39 2.31
C ASP A 37 32.23 11.95 3.31
N PRO A 38 33.27 12.78 3.53
CA PRO A 38 34.27 12.50 4.55
C PRO A 38 33.64 12.25 5.92
N SER A 39 34.01 11.15 6.57
CA SER A 39 33.46 10.76 7.87
C SER A 39 34.54 10.32 8.85
N ARG A 40 34.24 10.46 10.14
CA ARG A 40 35.07 9.98 11.24
C ARG A 40 34.25 8.99 12.06
N LEU A 41 34.80 7.80 12.22
CA LEU A 41 34.20 6.69 12.96
C LEU A 41 35.20 6.20 14.01
N THR A 42 34.73 5.36 14.93
CA THR A 42 35.60 4.68 15.90
C THR A 42 35.48 3.18 15.65
N LEU A 43 36.62 2.53 15.40
CA LEU A 43 36.69 1.07 15.32
C LEU A 43 37.08 0.53 16.68
N CYS A 44 36.22 -0.28 17.27
CA CYS A 44 36.53 -1.02 18.49
C CYS A 44 36.80 -2.49 18.17
N PRO A 45 37.81 -3.12 18.78
CA PRO A 45 38.13 -4.50 18.52
C PRO A 45 37.05 -5.46 18.98
N VAL A 46 36.93 -6.55 18.22
CA VAL A 46 36.12 -7.72 18.54
C VAL A 46 37.07 -8.87 18.85
N ASP A 47 36.74 -9.67 19.86
CA ASP A 47 37.59 -10.78 20.31
C ASP A 47 39.01 -10.34 20.74
N GLY A 48 39.14 -9.11 21.27
CA GLY A 48 40.35 -8.59 21.91
C GLY A 48 41.33 -7.84 21.00
N ALA A 49 41.19 -7.91 19.67
CA ALA A 49 42.03 -7.17 18.72
C ALA A 49 41.32 -6.92 17.37
N LEU A 50 41.71 -5.86 16.65
CA LEU A 50 41.20 -5.63 15.30
C LEU A 50 41.65 -6.75 14.34
N VAL A 51 42.91 -7.16 14.46
CA VAL A 51 43.48 -8.28 13.72
C VAL A 51 44.33 -9.11 14.66
N GLN A 52 44.11 -10.41 14.65
CA GLN A 52 45.00 -11.37 15.29
C GLN A 52 45.41 -12.44 14.27
N ILE A 53 46.70 -12.70 14.17
CA ILE A 53 47.26 -13.77 13.35
C ILE A 53 47.96 -14.73 14.32
N ASN A 54 47.59 -16.02 14.27
CA ASN A 54 48.27 -17.09 14.99
C ASN A 54 48.61 -18.21 13.99
N GLY A 55 49.85 -18.22 13.50
CA GLY A 55 50.24 -19.08 12.38
C GLY A 55 49.44 -18.73 11.12
N ALA A 56 48.73 -19.70 10.55
CA ALA A 56 47.87 -19.49 9.37
C ALA A 56 46.47 -18.95 9.69
N ARG A 57 46.08 -18.90 10.98
CA ARG A 57 44.74 -18.48 11.39
C ARG A 57 44.66 -16.98 11.56
N VAL A 58 43.69 -16.35 10.89
CA VAL A 58 43.33 -14.95 11.10
C VAL A 58 42.03 -14.88 11.91
N SER A 59 42.00 -14.04 12.93
CA SER A 59 40.86 -13.78 13.80
C SER A 59 40.81 -12.31 14.23
N GLY A 60 39.86 -11.98 15.11
CA GLY A 60 39.56 -10.60 15.48
C GLY A 60 38.49 -9.99 14.59
N GLY A 61 38.33 -8.69 14.70
CA GLY A 61 37.32 -7.95 13.97
C GLY A 61 37.13 -6.55 14.51
N ALA A 62 36.20 -5.82 13.92
CA ALA A 62 35.89 -4.46 14.31
C ALA A 62 34.39 -4.29 14.52
N LYS A 63 34.02 -3.51 15.52
CA LYS A 63 32.68 -2.97 15.69
C LYS A 63 32.70 -1.45 15.57
N ILE A 64 31.66 -0.91 14.98
CA ILE A 64 31.33 0.51 14.88
C ILE A 64 30.03 0.70 15.65
N ALA A 65 29.97 1.73 16.49
CA ALA A 65 28.73 2.13 17.16
C ALA A 65 27.75 2.75 16.16
N ALA A 66 26.67 3.36 16.65
CA ALA A 66 25.75 4.09 15.80
C ALA A 66 26.49 5.15 14.96
N ALA A 67 26.15 5.23 13.67
CA ALA A 67 26.81 6.12 12.73
C ALA A 67 25.79 6.73 11.77
N LYS A 68 26.07 7.98 11.38
CA LYS A 68 25.33 8.71 10.36
C LYS A 68 26.29 9.18 9.28
N LEU A 69 26.01 8.81 8.04
CA LEU A 69 26.84 9.08 6.88
C LEU A 69 26.01 9.84 5.85
N GLY A 70 26.53 11.00 5.42
CA GLY A 70 26.01 11.74 4.28
C GLY A 70 26.72 11.34 2.98
N GLY A 71 26.08 11.60 1.86
CA GLY A 71 26.70 11.43 0.56
C GLY A 71 25.76 11.71 -0.60
N ARG A 72 26.11 11.13 -1.75
CA ARG A 72 25.33 11.20 -2.99
C ARG A 72 25.26 9.84 -3.66
N LEU A 73 24.13 9.55 -4.28
CA LEU A 73 23.90 8.43 -5.17
C LEU A 73 23.66 9.00 -6.58
N GLY A 74 24.70 8.98 -7.43
CA GLY A 74 24.74 9.82 -8.62
C GLY A 74 24.68 11.31 -8.23
N THR A 75 23.65 12.02 -8.72
CA THR A 75 23.38 13.43 -8.36
C THR A 75 22.46 13.57 -7.15
N THR A 76 21.87 12.48 -6.66
CA THR A 76 20.82 12.53 -5.64
C THR A 76 21.42 12.46 -4.22
N PRO A 77 21.04 13.36 -3.29
CA PRO A 77 21.49 13.27 -1.90
C PRO A 77 21.05 11.95 -1.24
N ILE A 78 21.91 11.39 -0.40
CA ILE A 78 21.62 10.21 0.40
C ILE A 78 22.11 10.40 1.84
N THR A 79 21.32 9.95 2.80
CA THR A 79 21.73 9.78 4.19
C THR A 79 21.59 8.32 4.58
N LEU A 80 22.62 7.78 5.22
CA LEU A 80 22.65 6.43 5.78
C LEU A 80 22.85 6.54 7.28
N GLU A 81 21.96 5.93 8.04
CA GLU A 81 22.09 5.78 9.49
C GLU A 81 22.14 4.30 9.85
N THR A 82 22.88 3.95 10.89
CA THR A 82 22.97 2.58 11.42
C THR A 82 23.05 2.63 12.94
N ALA A 83 22.45 1.65 13.61
CA ALA A 83 22.58 1.45 15.04
C ALA A 83 23.96 0.86 15.42
N GLY A 84 24.63 0.20 14.49
CA GLY A 84 25.96 -0.36 14.66
C GLY A 84 26.33 -1.33 13.55
N ALA A 85 27.62 -1.59 13.40
CA ALA A 85 28.13 -2.57 12.45
C ALA A 85 29.23 -3.41 13.08
N THR A 86 29.27 -4.70 12.77
CA THR A 86 30.31 -5.63 13.21
C THR A 86 30.88 -6.36 12.00
N VAL A 87 32.20 -6.44 11.92
CA VAL A 87 32.94 -7.27 10.96
C VAL A 87 33.79 -8.26 11.73
N ARG A 88 33.74 -9.53 11.33
CA ARG A 88 34.57 -10.61 11.88
C ARG A 88 35.49 -11.16 10.80
N LEU A 89 36.77 -11.29 11.12
CA LEU A 89 37.77 -11.72 10.15
C LEU A 89 37.83 -13.24 9.99
N ALA A 90 37.47 -13.98 11.04
CA ALA A 90 37.57 -15.44 11.07
C ALA A 90 36.65 -16.12 10.03
N ASP A 91 35.45 -15.59 9.85
CA ASP A 91 34.44 -16.06 8.89
C ASP A 91 34.27 -15.11 7.69
N ARG A 92 35.02 -13.99 7.67
CA ARG A 92 34.90 -12.90 6.68
C ARG A 92 33.46 -12.36 6.59
N GLY A 93 32.75 -12.41 7.70
CA GLY A 93 31.36 -11.98 7.83
C GLY A 93 31.22 -10.57 8.37
N PHE A 94 30.07 -9.96 8.11
CA PHE A 94 29.64 -8.73 8.75
C PHE A 94 28.13 -8.74 9.03
N ALA A 95 27.74 -7.91 9.98
CA ALA A 95 26.36 -7.57 10.29
C ALA A 95 26.25 -6.06 10.52
N ILE A 96 25.19 -5.46 9.99
CA ILE A 96 24.85 -4.05 10.17
C ILE A 96 23.43 -4.01 10.73
N ASP A 97 23.27 -3.35 11.87
CA ASP A 97 22.01 -3.26 12.59
C ASP A 97 21.36 -1.89 12.38
N GLY A 98 20.03 -1.89 12.29
CA GLY A 98 19.21 -0.69 12.20
C GLY A 98 19.60 0.23 11.05
N VAL A 99 19.74 -0.33 9.83
CA VAL A 99 20.07 0.44 8.64
C VAL A 99 18.88 1.31 8.27
N GLN A 100 19.08 2.62 8.18
CA GLN A 100 18.09 3.55 7.67
C GLN A 100 18.65 4.35 6.51
N THR A 101 17.93 4.36 5.41
CA THR A 101 18.35 5.04 4.18
C THR A 101 17.32 6.09 3.78
N ARG A 102 17.80 7.30 3.51
CA ARG A 102 16.99 8.41 3.00
C ARG A 102 17.61 8.89 1.70
N ILE A 103 16.87 8.80 0.60
CA ILE A 103 17.34 9.16 -0.75
C ILE A 103 16.43 10.23 -1.32
N GLY A 104 16.99 11.33 -1.81
CA GLY A 104 16.22 12.41 -2.43
C GLY A 104 16.21 13.72 -1.64
N ALA A 105 15.42 14.67 -2.11
CA ALA A 105 15.23 15.97 -1.47
C ALA A 105 14.27 15.85 -0.26
N PRO A 106 14.32 16.74 0.75
CA PRO A 106 13.49 16.65 1.96
C PRO A 106 11.98 16.51 1.71
N GLU A 107 11.47 17.15 0.66
CA GLU A 107 10.05 17.13 0.28
C GLU A 107 9.62 15.77 -0.34
N ARG A 108 10.58 14.97 -0.82
CA ARG A 108 10.36 13.76 -1.63
C ARG A 108 11.47 12.75 -1.37
N VAL A 109 11.33 12.07 -0.24
CA VAL A 109 12.33 11.15 0.28
C VAL A 109 11.88 9.71 0.04
N THR A 110 12.67 8.97 -0.72
CA THR A 110 12.61 7.50 -0.70
C THR A 110 13.24 7.00 0.60
N ARG A 111 12.51 6.13 1.29
CA ARG A 111 12.90 5.54 2.58
C ARG A 111 13.11 4.06 2.40
N LEU A 112 14.25 3.54 2.87
CA LEU A 112 14.55 2.11 2.89
C LEU A 112 15.25 1.80 4.22
N ASP A 113 14.55 1.08 5.09
CA ASP A 113 15.00 0.76 6.44
C ASP A 113 15.07 -0.76 6.58
N PHE A 114 16.08 -1.27 7.30
CA PHE A 114 16.29 -2.69 7.53
C PHE A 114 16.71 -2.91 8.98
N ALA A 115 16.10 -3.90 9.63
CA ALA A 115 16.46 -4.26 11.01
C ALA A 115 17.89 -4.80 11.08
N THR A 116 18.24 -5.72 10.18
CA THR A 116 19.59 -6.26 10.07
C THR A 116 19.94 -6.52 8.61
N VAL A 117 21.18 -6.21 8.24
CA VAL A 117 21.81 -6.62 6.98
C VAL A 117 23.08 -7.39 7.31
N THR A 118 23.14 -8.64 6.89
CA THR A 118 24.30 -9.51 7.06
C THR A 118 24.99 -9.72 5.72
N GLY A 119 26.27 -10.05 5.74
CA GLY A 119 26.98 -10.45 4.53
C GLY A 119 28.28 -11.16 4.83
N ARG A 120 28.81 -11.86 3.83
CA ARG A 120 30.10 -12.53 3.86
C ARG A 120 30.83 -12.33 2.54
N MET A 121 32.14 -12.15 2.63
CA MET A 121 33.00 -12.11 1.44
C MET A 121 33.14 -13.52 0.87
N THR A 122 32.82 -13.66 -0.42
CA THR A 122 32.94 -14.92 -1.18
C THR A 122 34.05 -14.78 -2.22
N GLY A 123 34.37 -15.88 -2.93
CA GLY A 123 35.34 -15.83 -4.04
C GLY A 123 34.89 -14.97 -5.24
N GLN A 124 33.60 -14.65 -5.35
CA GLN A 124 33.02 -13.94 -6.50
C GLN A 124 32.46 -12.55 -6.17
N GLY A 125 32.45 -12.15 -4.89
CA GLY A 125 31.82 -10.91 -4.44
C GLY A 125 31.33 -11.03 -3.02
N VAL A 126 30.23 -10.35 -2.69
CA VAL A 126 29.61 -10.38 -1.36
C VAL A 126 28.24 -11.02 -1.45
N ALA A 127 27.86 -11.82 -0.47
CA ALA A 127 26.52 -12.41 -0.38
C ALA A 127 26.03 -12.40 1.07
N GLY A 128 24.73 -12.27 1.27
CA GLY A 128 24.16 -12.20 2.61
C GLY A 128 22.63 -12.18 2.62
N ALA A 129 22.08 -11.81 3.77
CA ALA A 129 20.64 -11.72 3.98
C ALA A 129 20.26 -10.42 4.70
N PHE A 130 19.01 -10.00 4.54
CA PHE A 130 18.41 -8.86 5.24
C PHE A 130 17.07 -9.24 5.87
N THR A 131 16.69 -8.56 6.94
CA THR A 131 15.42 -8.75 7.66
C THR A 131 14.81 -7.43 8.12
N GLY A 132 13.50 -7.45 8.39
CA GLY A 132 12.77 -6.30 8.92
C GLY A 132 12.80 -5.09 7.99
N GLY A 133 12.84 -5.35 6.68
CA GLY A 133 12.89 -4.30 5.67
C GLY A 133 11.56 -3.55 5.59
N SER A 134 11.61 -2.23 5.54
CA SER A 134 10.45 -1.37 5.30
C SER A 134 10.83 -0.16 4.46
N GLY A 135 9.86 0.49 3.84
CA GLY A 135 10.17 1.61 2.99
C GLY A 135 9.00 2.23 2.26
N GLN A 136 9.31 3.27 1.50
CA GLN A 136 8.38 3.98 0.62
C GLN A 136 9.18 4.64 -0.49
N ILE A 137 8.67 4.58 -1.72
CA ILE A 137 9.31 5.21 -2.89
C ILE A 137 8.72 6.60 -3.07
N ALA A 138 9.53 7.64 -2.81
CA ALA A 138 9.13 9.04 -2.89
C ALA A 138 7.71 9.28 -2.32
N ASN A 139 6.80 9.80 -3.16
CA ASN A 139 5.42 10.13 -2.78
C ASN A 139 4.41 9.08 -3.31
N VAL A 140 4.89 7.91 -3.76
CA VAL A 140 3.97 6.82 -4.12
C VAL A 140 3.25 6.38 -2.85
N PRO A 141 1.89 6.37 -2.82
CA PRO A 141 1.12 6.14 -1.61
C PRO A 141 1.02 4.65 -1.27
N LEU A 142 2.15 3.94 -1.34
CA LEU A 142 2.29 2.53 -1.02
C LEU A 142 3.48 2.36 -0.07
N LEU A 143 3.25 1.64 1.02
CA LEU A 143 4.26 1.30 2.01
C LEU A 143 4.74 -0.13 1.78
N LEU A 144 6.04 -0.31 1.96
CA LEU A 144 6.74 -1.58 1.92
C LEU A 144 7.03 -1.98 3.37
N GLY A 145 6.77 -3.22 3.74
CA GLY A 145 6.97 -3.68 5.11
C GLY A 145 7.40 -5.14 5.19
N GLU A 146 7.93 -5.53 6.35
CA GLU A 146 8.30 -6.91 6.68
C GLU A 146 9.18 -7.61 5.62
N ALA A 147 9.99 -6.83 4.89
CA ALA A 147 10.79 -7.36 3.81
C ALA A 147 11.95 -8.18 4.37
N ALA A 148 12.12 -9.38 3.83
CA ALA A 148 13.22 -10.26 4.18
C ALA A 148 13.67 -11.04 2.95
N GLY A 149 14.96 -11.35 2.89
CA GLY A 149 15.51 -12.02 1.74
C GLY A 149 17.03 -12.11 1.73
N ASP A 150 17.54 -12.61 0.61
CA ASP A 150 18.95 -12.75 0.32
C ASP A 150 19.40 -11.67 -0.65
N TRP A 151 20.69 -11.35 -0.61
CA TRP A 151 21.30 -10.39 -1.53
C TRP A 151 22.71 -10.81 -1.93
N THR A 152 23.14 -10.36 -3.12
CA THR A 152 24.50 -10.53 -3.62
C THR A 152 24.99 -9.24 -4.26
N LEU A 153 26.30 -8.97 -4.15
CA LEU A 153 27.00 -7.90 -4.85
C LEU A 153 28.19 -8.51 -5.59
N VAL A 154 28.05 -8.67 -6.89
CA VAL A 154 29.03 -9.32 -7.77
C VAL A 154 29.28 -8.39 -8.95
N ASN A 155 30.56 -8.07 -9.23
CA ASN A 155 30.95 -7.19 -10.34
C ASN A 155 30.20 -5.84 -10.39
N GLY A 156 29.85 -5.29 -9.21
CA GLY A 156 29.12 -4.02 -9.10
C GLY A 156 27.60 -4.10 -9.29
N ALA A 157 27.06 -5.28 -9.59
CA ALA A 157 25.63 -5.57 -9.66
C ALA A 157 25.10 -6.05 -8.31
N LEU A 158 24.14 -5.33 -7.74
CA LEU A 158 23.44 -5.72 -6.52
C LEU A 158 22.15 -6.46 -6.90
N ASN A 159 22.03 -7.72 -6.48
CA ASN A 159 20.83 -8.54 -6.70
C ASN A 159 20.19 -8.90 -5.36
N LEU A 160 18.87 -8.85 -5.25
CA LEU A 160 18.12 -9.26 -4.08
C LEU A 160 17.00 -10.20 -4.49
N THR A 161 16.69 -11.14 -3.61
CA THR A 161 15.51 -12.01 -3.72
C THR A 161 14.81 -12.09 -2.38
N GLY A 162 13.49 -12.06 -2.34
CA GLY A 162 12.78 -12.16 -1.08
C GLY A 162 11.26 -12.10 -1.17
N ALA A 163 10.67 -11.72 -0.03
CA ALA A 163 9.25 -11.46 0.13
C ALA A 163 9.08 -10.21 0.99
N MET A 164 7.91 -9.60 0.88
CA MET A 164 7.56 -8.38 1.62
C MET A 164 6.05 -8.14 1.65
N GLY A 165 5.58 -7.34 2.59
CA GLY A 165 4.25 -6.77 2.59
C GLY A 165 4.18 -5.46 1.77
N VAL A 166 3.03 -5.22 1.17
CA VAL A 166 2.66 -3.95 0.52
C VAL A 166 1.35 -3.46 1.09
N SER A 167 1.30 -2.23 1.58
CA SER A 167 0.09 -1.62 2.16
C SER A 167 -0.17 -0.22 1.61
N ASP A 168 -1.42 0.22 1.70
CA ASP A 168 -1.82 1.59 1.33
C ASP A 168 -1.29 2.58 2.37
N ALA A 169 -0.69 3.69 1.91
CA ALA A 169 -0.18 4.74 2.79
C ALA A 169 -1.28 5.73 3.27
N ALA A 170 -2.50 5.64 2.73
CA ALA A 170 -3.60 6.50 3.14
C ALA A 170 -3.96 6.27 4.62
N PRO A 171 -4.27 7.33 5.40
CA PRO A 171 -4.72 7.20 6.79
C PRO A 171 -5.94 6.28 6.96
N THR A 172 -6.85 6.34 6.00
CA THR A 172 -7.93 5.38 5.80
C THR A 172 -7.58 4.52 4.58
N PRO A 173 -7.03 3.31 4.75
CA PRO A 173 -6.56 2.48 3.64
C PRO A 173 -7.67 2.17 2.64
N ARG A 174 -7.41 2.36 1.34
CA ARG A 174 -8.35 1.95 0.27
C ARG A 174 -8.20 0.47 -0.06
N PHE A 175 -7.07 -0.11 0.26
CA PHE A 175 -6.75 -1.52 0.02
C PHE A 175 -6.24 -2.17 1.29
N LYS A 176 -6.59 -3.44 1.48
CA LYS A 176 -5.99 -4.27 2.53
C LYS A 176 -4.55 -4.66 2.14
N PRO A 177 -3.67 -4.93 3.11
CA PRO A 177 -2.29 -5.33 2.83
C PRO A 177 -2.20 -6.58 1.96
N LEU A 178 -1.26 -6.58 1.02
CA LEU A 178 -0.95 -7.71 0.15
C LEU A 178 0.46 -8.25 0.44
N ALA A 179 0.65 -9.55 0.23
CA ALA A 179 1.95 -10.19 0.32
C ALA A 179 2.61 -10.25 -1.06
N ALA A 180 3.72 -9.56 -1.24
CA ALA A 180 4.59 -9.71 -2.40
C ALA A 180 5.55 -10.88 -2.18
N ARG A 181 5.56 -11.81 -3.14
CA ARG A 181 6.41 -13.01 -3.14
C ARG A 181 7.19 -13.09 -4.44
N THR A 182 8.18 -13.98 -4.44
CA THR A 182 9.12 -14.16 -5.55
C THR A 182 9.68 -12.81 -6.00
N VAL A 183 9.94 -11.93 -5.03
CA VAL A 183 10.42 -10.59 -5.31
C VAL A 183 11.87 -10.71 -5.75
N THR A 184 12.17 -10.13 -6.91
CA THR A 184 13.53 -9.95 -7.39
C THR A 184 13.81 -8.47 -7.54
N LEU A 185 15.04 -8.07 -7.23
CA LEU A 185 15.53 -6.72 -7.49
C LEU A 185 16.95 -6.82 -8.01
N GLU A 186 17.24 -6.06 -9.07
CA GLU A 186 18.59 -5.87 -9.59
C GLU A 186 18.89 -4.37 -9.64
N LEU A 187 20.05 -3.98 -9.14
CA LEU A 187 20.60 -2.64 -9.26
C LEU A 187 21.93 -2.73 -10.02
N VAL A 188 21.92 -2.18 -11.24
CA VAL A 188 23.09 -2.10 -12.13
C VAL A 188 23.15 -0.70 -12.73
N ASN A 189 24.33 -0.08 -12.68
CA ASN A 189 24.60 1.23 -13.29
C ASN A 189 23.60 2.35 -12.91
N GLY A 190 23.07 2.32 -11.68
CA GLY A 190 22.12 3.32 -11.19
C GLY A 190 20.66 3.08 -11.60
N THR A 191 20.36 1.96 -12.26
CA THR A 191 18.99 1.53 -12.59
C THR A 191 18.61 0.36 -11.71
N ILE A 192 17.46 0.49 -11.04
CA ILE A 192 16.78 -0.59 -10.33
C ILE A 192 15.76 -1.21 -11.28
N THR A 193 15.81 -2.52 -11.44
CA THR A 193 14.72 -3.32 -12.02
C THR A 193 14.21 -4.25 -10.91
N ALA A 194 12.90 -4.40 -10.80
CA ALA A 194 12.31 -5.30 -9.82
C ALA A 194 11.07 -5.97 -10.39
N ALA A 195 10.80 -7.17 -9.90
CA ALA A 195 9.59 -7.90 -10.23
C ALA A 195 9.09 -8.65 -9.00
N GLY A 196 7.81 -8.96 -8.97
CA GLY A 196 7.22 -9.78 -7.91
C GLY A 196 5.75 -10.07 -8.20
N THR A 197 5.19 -10.99 -7.41
CA THR A 197 3.77 -11.34 -7.51
C THR A 197 3.07 -11.02 -6.20
N LEU A 198 1.98 -10.27 -6.27
CA LEU A 198 1.12 -9.91 -5.15
C LEU A 198 0.08 -10.99 -4.89
N PHE A 199 -0.11 -11.32 -3.62
CA PHE A 199 -1.08 -12.29 -3.13
C PHE A 199 -1.94 -11.68 -2.02
N GLU A 200 -3.21 -12.06 -1.99
CA GLU A 200 -4.04 -11.87 -0.80
C GLU A 200 -3.55 -12.83 0.30
N PRO A 201 -3.20 -12.34 1.51
CA PRO A 201 -2.47 -13.16 2.49
C PRO A 201 -3.22 -14.38 3.04
N THR A 202 -4.55 -14.33 3.13
CA THR A 202 -5.36 -15.34 3.85
C THR A 202 -5.67 -16.54 2.99
N THR A 203 -6.23 -16.30 1.80
CA THR A 203 -6.61 -17.31 0.82
C THR A 203 -5.46 -17.69 -0.10
N ASN A 204 -4.35 -16.95 -0.04
CA ASN A 204 -3.21 -17.10 -0.92
C ASN A 204 -3.55 -16.92 -2.42
N THR A 205 -4.59 -16.13 -2.71
CA THR A 205 -5.02 -15.88 -4.08
C THR A 205 -4.06 -14.90 -4.76
N LYS A 206 -3.59 -15.25 -5.96
CA LYS A 206 -2.78 -14.36 -6.80
C LYS A 206 -3.62 -13.15 -7.22
N VAL A 207 -3.11 -11.95 -6.93
CA VAL A 207 -3.77 -10.67 -7.25
C VAL A 207 -3.17 -10.04 -8.50
N ALA A 208 -1.84 -9.85 -8.54
CA ALA A 208 -1.18 -9.20 -9.67
C ALA A 208 0.28 -9.64 -9.82
N ASP A 209 0.79 -9.63 -11.05
CA ASP A 209 2.23 -9.56 -11.30
C ASP A 209 2.64 -8.10 -11.41
N VAL A 210 3.77 -7.74 -10.82
CA VAL A 210 4.30 -6.38 -10.81
C VAL A 210 5.69 -6.38 -11.41
N THR A 211 5.94 -5.44 -12.31
CA THR A 211 7.29 -5.11 -12.77
C THR A 211 7.56 -3.64 -12.48
N LEU A 212 8.80 -3.31 -12.14
CA LEU A 212 9.21 -1.98 -11.73
C LEU A 212 10.56 -1.64 -12.32
N THR A 213 10.71 -0.40 -12.76
CA THR A 213 12.00 0.18 -13.16
C THR A 213 12.18 1.54 -12.52
N HIS A 214 13.38 1.85 -12.04
CA HIS A 214 13.68 3.13 -11.43
C HIS A 214 15.11 3.57 -11.73
N ALA A 215 15.27 4.79 -12.25
CA ALA A 215 16.57 5.41 -12.49
C ALA A 215 16.92 6.35 -11.34
N LEU A 216 17.91 5.97 -10.53
CA LEU A 216 18.31 6.69 -9.32
C LEU A 216 18.79 8.12 -9.59
N GLY A 217 19.52 8.32 -10.69
CA GLY A 217 20.04 9.63 -11.07
C GLY A 217 18.96 10.61 -11.53
N ALA A 218 17.89 10.10 -12.16
CA ALA A 218 16.76 10.91 -12.61
C ALA A 218 15.69 11.07 -11.51
N GLY A 219 15.71 10.24 -10.47
CA GLY A 219 14.63 10.17 -9.48
C GLY A 219 13.29 9.78 -10.11
N ALA A 220 13.33 9.04 -11.22
CA ALA A 220 12.15 8.72 -12.03
C ALA A 220 12.03 7.20 -12.22
N GLY A 221 10.80 6.72 -12.34
CA GLY A 221 10.53 5.30 -12.51
C GLY A 221 9.09 5.01 -12.88
N LYS A 222 8.82 3.73 -13.04
CA LYS A 222 7.48 3.21 -13.33
C LYS A 222 7.28 1.84 -12.71
N ALA A 223 6.02 1.51 -12.45
CA ALA A 223 5.56 0.19 -12.07
C ALA A 223 4.35 -0.20 -12.93
N ASP A 224 4.41 -1.40 -13.49
CA ASP A 224 3.36 -1.98 -14.32
C ASP A 224 2.76 -3.17 -13.57
N LEU A 225 1.44 -3.18 -13.41
CA LEU A 225 0.66 -4.21 -12.72
C LEU A 225 -0.18 -4.96 -13.74
N ASN A 226 -0.10 -6.29 -13.72
CA ASN A 226 -0.91 -7.17 -14.57
C ASN A 226 -1.81 -8.06 -13.70
N VAL A 227 -3.13 -7.97 -13.89
CA VAL A 227 -4.14 -8.69 -13.13
C VAL A 227 -4.77 -9.77 -14.02
N PRO A 228 -4.41 -11.05 -13.85
CA PRO A 228 -4.68 -12.12 -14.83
C PRO A 228 -6.13 -12.63 -14.88
N ALA A 229 -7.06 -12.02 -14.13
CA ALA A 229 -8.41 -12.48 -13.76
C ALA A 229 -8.49 -13.08 -12.35
N ILE A 230 -8.64 -12.21 -11.35
CA ILE A 230 -8.95 -12.59 -9.98
C ILE A 230 -10.37 -13.15 -9.96
N ALA A 231 -10.55 -14.37 -9.48
CA ALA A 231 -11.86 -15.02 -9.37
C ALA A 231 -12.46 -14.83 -7.96
N PHE A 232 -13.73 -14.43 -7.91
CA PHE A 232 -14.51 -14.30 -6.68
C PHE A 232 -15.60 -15.37 -6.63
N ALA A 233 -15.83 -15.95 -5.46
CA ALA A 233 -16.94 -16.85 -5.17
C ALA A 233 -17.21 -16.90 -3.66
N LYS A 234 -18.46 -17.22 -3.27
CA LYS A 234 -18.98 -17.15 -1.89
C LYS A 234 -18.06 -17.72 -0.80
N ASP A 235 -17.48 -18.89 -1.03
CA ASP A 235 -16.59 -19.58 -0.07
C ASP A 235 -15.09 -19.50 -0.47
N LYS A 236 -14.75 -18.51 -1.29
CA LYS A 236 -13.39 -18.24 -1.75
C LYS A 236 -13.03 -16.78 -1.47
N LEU A 237 -12.12 -16.21 -2.25
CA LEU A 237 -11.84 -14.79 -2.20
C LEU A 237 -13.15 -13.99 -2.45
N GLN A 238 -13.39 -13.00 -1.59
CA GLN A 238 -14.41 -11.97 -1.76
C GLN A 238 -13.73 -10.59 -1.84
N PRO A 239 -14.33 -9.58 -2.49
CA PRO A 239 -13.70 -8.27 -2.68
C PRO A 239 -13.30 -7.56 -1.40
N ASP A 240 -14.04 -7.78 -0.31
CA ASP A 240 -13.76 -7.20 1.01
C ASP A 240 -12.42 -7.68 1.58
N ALA A 241 -11.88 -8.81 1.12
CA ALA A 241 -10.53 -9.26 1.44
C ALA A 241 -9.43 -8.42 0.76
N LEU A 242 -9.75 -7.69 -0.31
CA LEU A 242 -8.81 -6.82 -1.03
C LEU A 242 -9.01 -5.34 -0.70
N THR A 243 -10.24 -4.91 -0.42
CA THR A 243 -10.56 -3.51 -0.14
C THR A 243 -11.65 -3.40 0.93
N PRO A 244 -11.51 -2.51 1.93
CA PRO A 244 -12.60 -2.24 2.86
C PRO A 244 -13.79 -1.52 2.21
N LEU A 245 -13.62 -0.95 1.01
CA LEU A 245 -14.64 -0.11 0.36
C LEU A 245 -15.89 -0.86 -0.09
N THR A 246 -15.83 -2.19 -0.14
CA THR A 246 -16.98 -3.04 -0.51
C THR A 246 -17.72 -3.58 0.71
N PHE A 247 -17.17 -3.42 1.91
CA PHE A 247 -17.77 -3.95 3.14
C PHE A 247 -19.13 -3.28 3.39
N GLY A 248 -20.15 -4.08 3.66
CA GLY A 248 -21.53 -3.61 3.89
C GLY A 248 -22.29 -3.19 2.64
N VAL A 249 -21.61 -2.97 1.50
CA VAL A 249 -22.24 -2.51 0.25
C VAL A 249 -22.63 -3.68 -0.66
N ILE A 250 -21.71 -4.65 -0.81
CA ILE A 250 -21.90 -5.84 -1.65
C ILE A 250 -21.44 -7.10 -0.93
N ALA A 251 -22.03 -8.23 -1.29
CA ALA A 251 -21.69 -9.56 -0.78
C ALA A 251 -21.89 -10.64 -1.85
N ASP A 252 -21.48 -11.88 -1.54
CA ASP A 252 -21.69 -13.07 -2.39
C ASP A 252 -21.27 -12.86 -3.85
N VAL A 253 -20.14 -12.18 -4.08
CA VAL A 253 -19.66 -11.86 -5.42
C VAL A 253 -19.20 -13.14 -6.10
N ASN A 254 -19.74 -13.38 -7.29
CA ASN A 254 -19.40 -14.50 -8.16
C ASN A 254 -19.04 -13.97 -9.54
N GLY A 255 -17.77 -14.07 -9.90
CA GLY A 255 -17.27 -13.52 -11.16
C GLY A 255 -15.77 -13.34 -11.16
N SER A 256 -15.27 -12.50 -12.08
CA SER A 256 -13.84 -12.22 -12.14
C SER A 256 -13.54 -10.79 -12.52
N VAL A 257 -12.37 -10.31 -12.07
CA VAL A 257 -11.82 -9.00 -12.45
C VAL A 257 -10.43 -9.19 -13.02
N SER A 258 -10.21 -8.69 -14.23
CA SER A 258 -8.92 -8.66 -14.91
C SER A 258 -8.55 -7.23 -15.28
N GLY A 259 -7.28 -6.96 -15.54
CA GLY A 259 -6.87 -5.62 -15.94
C GLY A 259 -5.39 -5.37 -15.85
N GLU A 260 -5.04 -4.11 -16.09
CA GLU A 260 -3.68 -3.61 -16.02
C GLU A 260 -3.66 -2.22 -15.36
N GLY A 261 -2.57 -1.94 -14.67
CA GLY A 261 -2.33 -0.66 -14.03
C GLY A 261 -0.92 -0.16 -14.32
N HIS A 262 -0.77 1.14 -14.54
CA HIS A 262 0.51 1.78 -14.80
C HIS A 262 0.68 2.92 -13.81
N ILE A 263 1.81 2.92 -13.11
CA ILE A 263 2.20 4.00 -12.19
C ILE A 263 3.53 4.54 -12.69
N ALA A 264 3.63 5.85 -12.85
CA ALA A 264 4.88 6.52 -13.20
C ALA A 264 5.15 7.65 -12.20
N TRP A 265 6.42 7.86 -11.88
CA TRP A 265 6.84 8.95 -11.01
C TRP A 265 8.12 9.58 -11.52
N ASN A 266 8.28 10.87 -11.23
CA ASN A 266 9.43 11.66 -11.63
C ASN A 266 9.64 12.84 -10.65
N PRO A 267 10.60 13.73 -10.94
CA PRO A 267 10.78 14.97 -10.20
C PRO A 267 9.55 15.91 -10.09
N ASP A 268 8.48 15.73 -10.86
CA ASP A 268 7.32 16.62 -10.84
C ASP A 268 6.12 16.01 -10.09
N GLY A 269 6.03 14.69 -10.00
CA GLY A 269 4.94 14.03 -9.27
C GLY A 269 4.79 12.55 -9.57
N VAL A 270 3.60 12.04 -9.27
CA VAL A 270 3.16 10.66 -9.54
C VAL A 270 1.91 10.72 -10.41
N THR A 271 1.88 9.92 -11.47
CA THR A 271 0.72 9.71 -12.33
C THR A 271 0.37 8.24 -12.35
N SER A 272 -0.92 7.91 -12.51
CA SER A 272 -1.32 6.52 -12.62
C SER A 272 -2.51 6.33 -13.55
N THR A 273 -2.55 5.23 -14.28
CA THR A 273 -3.67 4.87 -15.17
C THR A 273 -3.97 3.39 -15.03
N GLY A 274 -5.10 2.94 -15.56
CA GLY A 274 -5.39 1.51 -15.61
C GLY A 274 -6.68 1.20 -16.33
N VAL A 275 -6.81 -0.05 -16.76
CA VAL A 275 -8.02 -0.56 -17.40
C VAL A 275 -8.41 -1.89 -16.77
N PHE A 276 -9.61 -1.95 -16.19
CA PHE A 276 -10.11 -3.12 -15.47
C PHE A 276 -11.45 -3.55 -16.03
N ARG A 277 -11.67 -4.85 -16.07
CA ARG A 277 -12.82 -5.46 -16.72
C ARG A 277 -13.42 -6.54 -15.86
N THR A 278 -14.74 -6.62 -15.94
CA THR A 278 -15.51 -7.77 -15.52
C THR A 278 -16.55 -8.09 -16.57
N ALA A 279 -16.85 -9.38 -16.74
CA ALA A 279 -17.82 -9.87 -17.69
C ALA A 279 -18.78 -10.81 -16.98
N GLY A 280 -19.99 -10.32 -16.71
CA GLY A 280 -21.08 -11.11 -16.17
C GLY A 280 -20.93 -11.47 -14.69
N THR A 281 -20.43 -10.55 -13.86
CA THR A 281 -20.34 -10.76 -12.40
C THR A 281 -21.70 -10.65 -11.75
N ASP A 282 -21.98 -11.58 -10.83
CA ASP A 282 -23.14 -11.58 -9.97
C ASP A 282 -22.75 -11.13 -8.56
N LEU A 283 -23.64 -10.45 -7.86
CA LEU A 283 -23.45 -10.04 -6.46
C LEU A 283 -24.79 -9.87 -5.74
N ALA A 284 -24.76 -9.92 -4.43
CA ALA A 284 -25.84 -9.45 -3.57
C ALA A 284 -25.55 -7.99 -3.15
N ALA A 285 -26.52 -7.11 -3.32
CA ALA A 285 -26.49 -5.73 -2.82
C ALA A 285 -27.59 -5.52 -1.77
N ALA A 286 -27.56 -4.39 -1.06
CA ALA A 286 -28.59 -4.03 -0.08
C ALA A 286 -30.02 -4.03 -0.65
N PHE A 287 -30.16 -3.71 -1.94
CA PHE A 287 -31.42 -3.72 -2.68
C PHE A 287 -31.68 -5.03 -3.44
N GLY A 288 -31.04 -6.14 -3.07
CA GLY A 288 -31.28 -7.46 -3.66
C GLY A 288 -30.21 -7.94 -4.65
N PRO A 289 -30.42 -9.12 -5.25
CA PRO A 289 -29.43 -9.75 -6.14
C PRO A 289 -29.30 -8.99 -7.47
N VAL A 290 -28.05 -8.89 -7.92
CA VAL A 290 -27.67 -8.31 -9.21
C VAL A 290 -26.92 -9.37 -10.01
N THR A 291 -27.28 -9.54 -11.27
CA THR A 291 -26.67 -10.54 -12.14
C THR A 291 -26.14 -9.95 -13.44
N GLY A 292 -25.09 -10.57 -13.95
CA GLY A 292 -24.56 -10.29 -15.27
C GLY A 292 -23.94 -8.90 -15.40
N ILE A 293 -23.33 -8.36 -14.35
CA ILE A 293 -22.63 -7.07 -14.40
C ILE A 293 -21.44 -7.18 -15.35
N ALA A 294 -21.41 -6.35 -16.38
CA ALA A 294 -20.27 -6.23 -17.28
C ALA A 294 -19.87 -4.76 -17.42
N THR A 295 -18.58 -4.49 -17.32
CA THR A 295 -18.03 -3.14 -17.46
C THR A 295 -16.54 -3.19 -17.79
N GLU A 296 -16.07 -2.15 -18.48
CA GLU A 296 -14.67 -1.80 -18.59
C GLU A 296 -14.49 -0.40 -17.98
N ILE A 297 -13.68 -0.31 -16.92
CA ILE A 297 -13.36 0.96 -16.27
C ILE A 297 -11.97 1.39 -16.70
N ARG A 298 -11.88 2.61 -17.23
CA ARG A 298 -10.63 3.28 -17.60
C ARG A 298 -10.32 4.35 -16.57
N PHE A 299 -9.26 4.13 -15.79
CA PHE A 299 -8.77 5.08 -14.79
C PHE A 299 -7.81 6.09 -15.41
N THR A 300 -8.09 7.38 -15.19
CA THR A 300 -7.17 8.48 -15.47
C THR A 300 -6.25 8.78 -14.28
N ASP A 301 -6.66 8.35 -13.08
CA ASP A 301 -5.85 8.28 -11.88
C ASP A 301 -6.24 7.03 -11.08
N LEU A 302 -5.50 5.93 -11.31
CA LEU A 302 -5.76 4.64 -10.66
C LEU A 302 -5.58 4.71 -9.14
N LEU A 303 -4.52 5.39 -8.67
CA LEU A 303 -4.24 5.53 -7.25
C LEU A 303 -5.40 6.23 -6.55
N ASN A 304 -5.94 7.30 -7.14
CA ASN A 304 -7.10 8.01 -6.57
C ASN A 304 -8.47 7.45 -6.97
N LEU A 305 -8.50 6.30 -7.67
CA LEU A 305 -9.73 5.65 -8.16
C LEU A 305 -10.60 6.58 -9.02
N GLN A 306 -9.98 7.46 -9.81
CA GLN A 306 -10.68 8.36 -10.74
C GLN A 306 -10.74 7.76 -12.14
N SER A 307 -11.95 7.65 -12.68
CA SER A 307 -12.17 7.20 -14.05
C SER A 307 -12.25 8.36 -15.03
N ALA A 308 -12.01 8.04 -16.31
CA ALA A 308 -12.47 8.88 -17.40
C ALA A 308 -14.01 9.06 -17.32
N PRO A 309 -14.57 10.18 -17.81
CA PRO A 309 -16.01 10.37 -17.88
C PRO A 309 -16.67 9.35 -18.82
N GLY A 310 -17.98 9.12 -18.64
CA GLY A 310 -18.79 8.32 -19.57
C GLY A 310 -18.49 6.82 -19.58
N GLN A 311 -18.03 6.26 -18.44
CA GLN A 311 -17.92 4.81 -18.28
C GLN A 311 -19.32 4.19 -18.37
N VAL A 312 -19.39 2.94 -18.84
CA VAL A 312 -20.66 2.23 -19.02
C VAL A 312 -20.59 0.86 -18.35
N ALA A 313 -21.55 0.57 -17.49
CA ALA A 313 -21.80 -0.75 -16.96
C ALA A 313 -23.17 -1.24 -17.44
N THR A 314 -23.23 -2.50 -17.86
CA THR A 314 -24.49 -3.17 -18.19
C THR A 314 -24.82 -4.19 -17.13
N ILE A 315 -26.10 -4.35 -16.82
CA ILE A 315 -26.62 -5.28 -15.82
C ILE A 315 -27.71 -6.10 -16.48
N ARG A 316 -27.61 -7.43 -16.41
CA ARG A 316 -28.63 -8.32 -16.98
C ARG A 316 -29.92 -8.23 -16.19
N THR A 317 -29.83 -8.34 -14.86
CA THR A 317 -30.99 -8.24 -13.98
C THR A 317 -30.59 -7.68 -12.62
N LEU A 318 -31.42 -6.77 -12.10
CA LEU A 318 -31.37 -6.23 -10.75
C LEU A 318 -32.75 -6.42 -10.13
N ASN A 319 -32.85 -7.05 -8.96
CA ASN A 319 -34.16 -7.41 -8.38
C ASN A 319 -34.34 -6.92 -6.93
N PRO A 320 -34.87 -5.70 -6.72
CA PRO A 320 -35.26 -5.17 -5.42
C PRO A 320 -36.66 -5.59 -4.95
N GLY A 321 -37.26 -6.59 -5.60
CA GLY A 321 -38.63 -7.04 -5.39
C GLY A 321 -39.36 -7.21 -6.72
N ILE A 322 -39.08 -6.34 -7.68
CA ILE A 322 -39.50 -6.45 -9.09
C ILE A 322 -38.24 -6.47 -9.97
N PRO A 323 -38.00 -7.53 -10.76
CA PRO A 323 -36.83 -7.60 -11.63
C PRO A 323 -36.83 -6.47 -12.69
N VAL A 324 -35.75 -5.69 -12.69
CA VAL A 324 -35.40 -4.77 -13.78
C VAL A 324 -34.33 -5.45 -14.62
N THR A 325 -34.56 -5.58 -15.93
CA THR A 325 -33.64 -6.23 -16.85
C THR A 325 -32.94 -5.24 -17.77
N ASP A 326 -31.82 -5.67 -18.35
CA ASP A 326 -31.09 -4.96 -19.41
C ASP A 326 -30.71 -3.52 -19.04
N GLY A 327 -30.36 -3.32 -17.78
CA GLY A 327 -29.99 -2.03 -17.21
C GLY A 327 -28.66 -1.53 -17.78
N THR A 328 -28.58 -0.23 -18.03
CA THR A 328 -27.34 0.45 -18.44
C THR A 328 -27.08 1.63 -17.51
N ILE A 329 -25.91 1.64 -16.88
CA ILE A 329 -25.46 2.73 -16.00
C ILE A 329 -24.33 3.47 -16.71
N ARG A 330 -24.48 4.79 -16.85
CA ARG A 330 -23.40 5.69 -17.25
C ARG A 330 -22.85 6.39 -16.02
N TYR A 331 -21.54 6.33 -15.82
CA TYR A 331 -20.93 6.85 -14.59
C TYR A 331 -19.53 7.39 -14.81
N GLN A 332 -19.05 8.07 -13.78
CA GLN A 332 -17.65 8.44 -13.60
C GLN A 332 -17.32 8.28 -12.11
N THR A 333 -16.16 7.71 -11.79
CA THR A 333 -15.65 7.75 -10.42
C THR A 333 -14.81 9.00 -10.22
N LEU A 334 -15.04 9.70 -9.11
CA LEU A 334 -14.30 10.91 -8.73
C LEU A 334 -13.42 10.62 -7.51
N PRO A 335 -12.25 11.29 -7.38
CA PRO A 335 -11.41 11.16 -6.20
C PRO A 335 -12.19 11.47 -4.91
N GLY A 336 -12.03 10.62 -3.91
CA GLY A 336 -12.58 10.87 -2.56
C GLY A 336 -14.10 10.80 -2.43
N ALA A 337 -14.84 10.43 -3.48
CA ALA A 337 -16.28 10.20 -3.36
C ALA A 337 -16.55 9.03 -2.39
N ARG A 338 -17.40 9.28 -1.38
CA ARG A 338 -17.82 8.32 -0.35
C ARG A 338 -19.31 8.50 -0.09
N VAL A 339 -19.99 7.39 0.17
CA VAL A 339 -21.38 7.35 0.63
C VAL A 339 -21.35 6.76 2.03
N ILE A 340 -22.03 7.41 2.98
CA ILE A 340 -22.19 6.93 4.34
C ILE A 340 -23.66 6.56 4.50
N ASP A 341 -23.91 5.30 4.80
CA ASP A 341 -25.26 4.82 5.02
C ASP A 341 -25.79 5.36 6.35
N MET A 342 -27.00 5.90 6.31
CA MET A 342 -27.67 6.38 7.53
C MET A 342 -28.28 5.18 8.26
N PRO A 343 -27.89 4.90 9.51
CA PRO A 343 -28.35 3.74 10.25
C PRO A 343 -29.80 3.97 10.70
N THR A 344 -30.74 3.48 9.90
CA THR A 344 -32.16 3.41 10.26
C THR A 344 -32.53 1.97 10.57
N HIS A 345 -33.49 1.76 11.47
CA HIS A 345 -33.82 0.43 11.97
C HIS A 345 -35.31 0.14 11.85
N ALA A 346 -35.64 -1.13 11.67
CA ALA A 346 -37.02 -1.61 11.72
C ALA A 346 -37.65 -1.28 13.11
N PRO A 347 -38.97 -1.06 13.19
CA PRO A 347 -39.96 -1.30 12.13
C PRO A 347 -40.26 -0.10 11.22
N ASP A 348 -39.92 1.12 11.64
CA ASP A 348 -40.34 2.36 10.98
C ASP A 348 -39.25 2.98 10.09
N TYR A 349 -37.98 2.60 10.27
CA TYR A 349 -36.83 3.18 9.57
C TYR A 349 -36.84 4.71 9.62
N ALA A 350 -37.31 5.26 10.75
CA ALA A 350 -37.51 6.68 10.91
C ALA A 350 -36.17 7.42 10.88
N VAL A 351 -36.14 8.52 10.12
CA VAL A 351 -35.00 9.44 10.13
C VAL A 351 -35.28 10.52 11.16
N THR A 352 -34.42 10.56 12.17
CA THR A 352 -34.44 11.51 13.27
C THR A 352 -33.17 12.36 13.28
N GLU A 353 -33.17 13.43 14.07
CA GLU A 353 -31.95 14.21 14.29
C GLU A 353 -30.82 13.34 14.87
N ALA A 354 -31.13 12.44 15.80
CA ALA A 354 -30.15 11.50 16.36
C ALA A 354 -29.51 10.62 15.28
N THR A 355 -30.31 10.05 14.36
CA THR A 355 -29.76 9.23 13.26
C THR A 355 -28.89 10.04 12.28
N LEU A 356 -29.18 11.33 12.10
CA LEU A 356 -28.35 12.23 11.31
C LEU A 356 -27.02 12.53 12.01
N GLU A 357 -27.03 12.74 13.32
CA GLU A 357 -25.80 12.89 14.12
C GLU A 357 -24.97 11.62 14.13
N ASP A 358 -25.58 10.45 14.32
CA ASP A 358 -24.86 9.18 14.33
C ASP A 358 -24.15 8.92 13.00
N ALA A 359 -24.84 9.20 11.88
CA ALA A 359 -24.26 9.10 10.53
C ALA A 359 -23.15 10.13 10.31
N TRP A 360 -23.32 11.36 10.81
CA TRP A 360 -22.30 12.41 10.73
C TRP A 360 -21.04 12.05 11.53
N ASP A 361 -21.21 11.60 12.77
CA ASP A 361 -20.11 11.19 13.63
C ASP A 361 -19.42 9.94 13.07
N LEU A 362 -20.15 9.01 12.46
CA LEU A 362 -19.58 7.89 11.73
C LEU A 362 -18.71 8.39 10.57
N ALA A 363 -19.24 9.29 9.74
CA ALA A 363 -18.49 9.87 8.63
C ALA A 363 -17.19 10.54 9.12
N LEU A 364 -17.27 11.35 10.17
CA LEU A 364 -16.11 12.03 10.75
C LEU A 364 -15.08 11.04 11.31
N ARG A 365 -15.51 9.96 11.98
CA ARG A 365 -14.61 8.89 12.44
C ARG A 365 -13.89 8.19 11.28
N GLU A 366 -14.55 8.09 10.13
CA GLU A 366 -13.95 7.54 8.89
C GLU A 366 -13.11 8.56 8.10
N GLY A 367 -13.02 9.80 8.60
CA GLY A 367 -12.27 10.89 7.96
C GLY A 367 -13.00 11.55 6.79
N VAL A 368 -14.31 11.37 6.70
CA VAL A 368 -15.18 11.94 5.65
C VAL A 368 -15.93 13.14 6.22
N LEU A 369 -15.85 14.28 5.56
CA LEU A 369 -16.70 15.44 5.86
C LEU A 369 -17.93 15.42 4.94
N PRO A 370 -19.15 15.11 5.43
CA PRO A 370 -20.33 15.05 4.59
C PRO A 370 -20.63 16.42 3.95
N ARG A 371 -20.98 16.41 2.66
CA ARG A 371 -21.34 17.62 1.90
C ARG A 371 -22.77 17.59 1.38
N MET A 372 -23.40 16.41 1.38
CA MET A 372 -24.74 16.21 0.85
C MET A 372 -25.49 15.18 1.70
N LEU A 373 -26.77 15.45 1.95
CA LEU A 373 -27.76 14.49 2.39
C LEU A 373 -28.67 14.19 1.19
N LEU A 374 -28.75 12.92 0.80
CA LEU A 374 -29.68 12.43 -0.22
C LEU A 374 -30.88 11.78 0.47
N LEU A 375 -32.07 12.30 0.22
CA LEU A 375 -33.32 11.81 0.78
C LEU A 375 -34.23 11.30 -0.33
N LEU A 376 -34.82 10.12 -0.16
CA LEU A 376 -35.85 9.57 -1.05
C LEU A 376 -37.22 9.78 -0.40
N ASN A 377 -38.10 10.60 -1.00
CA ASN A 377 -39.41 10.89 -0.42
C ASN A 377 -40.51 11.05 -1.50
N PRO A 378 -41.50 10.15 -1.59
CA PRO A 378 -41.66 8.91 -0.83
C PRO A 378 -40.50 7.93 -1.00
N ASN A 379 -40.15 7.23 0.07
CA ASN A 379 -38.97 6.37 0.14
C ASN A 379 -39.15 5.09 -0.70
N ASN A 380 -38.14 4.73 -1.49
CA ASN A 380 -38.01 3.43 -2.14
C ASN A 380 -36.81 2.70 -1.49
N PRO A 381 -36.97 1.46 -0.97
CA PRO A 381 -38.10 0.53 -1.17
C PRO A 381 -39.20 0.57 -0.10
N LEU A 382 -39.15 1.47 0.88
CA LEU A 382 -40.03 1.37 2.05
C LEU A 382 -41.49 1.77 1.80
N GLY A 383 -41.75 2.57 0.76
CA GLY A 383 -43.07 3.16 0.48
C GLY A 383 -43.53 4.18 1.54
N THR A 384 -42.63 4.66 2.40
CA THR A 384 -42.94 5.58 3.49
C THR A 384 -42.83 7.03 3.01
N VAL A 385 -43.76 7.87 3.47
CA VAL A 385 -43.72 9.32 3.26
C VAL A 385 -43.23 9.96 4.54
N TYR A 386 -42.16 10.76 4.46
CA TYR A 386 -41.67 11.47 5.63
C TYR A 386 -42.66 12.58 6.02
N PRO A 387 -43.04 12.69 7.30
CA PRO A 387 -43.97 13.73 7.73
C PRO A 387 -43.29 15.12 7.62
N PRO A 388 -44.07 16.20 7.40
CA PRO A 388 -43.51 17.54 7.17
C PRO A 388 -42.54 18.02 8.24
N HIS A 389 -42.79 17.67 9.51
CA HIS A 389 -41.92 18.05 10.61
C HIS A 389 -40.54 17.36 10.57
N ALA A 390 -40.47 16.12 10.07
CA ALA A 390 -39.20 15.39 9.93
C ALA A 390 -38.36 15.99 8.79
N VAL A 391 -38.99 16.28 7.65
CA VAL A 391 -38.32 16.97 6.53
C VAL A 391 -37.82 18.36 6.98
N ALA A 392 -38.63 19.11 7.73
CA ALA A 392 -38.21 20.40 8.28
C ALA A 392 -37.03 20.28 9.26
N ALA A 393 -36.95 19.20 10.05
CA ALA A 393 -35.81 18.92 10.90
C ALA A 393 -34.54 18.63 10.08
N MET A 394 -34.63 17.81 9.03
CA MET A 394 -33.50 17.52 8.13
C MET A 394 -33.00 18.78 7.41
N VAL A 395 -33.90 19.64 6.93
CA VAL A 395 -33.55 20.93 6.31
C VAL A 395 -32.79 21.82 7.28
N ARG A 396 -33.27 21.92 8.52
CA ARG A 396 -32.61 22.70 9.58
C ARG A 396 -31.22 22.16 9.87
N TRP A 397 -31.12 20.85 10.06
CA TRP A 397 -29.87 20.14 10.32
C TRP A 397 -28.84 20.37 9.20
N CYS A 398 -29.26 20.25 7.94
CA CYS A 398 -28.41 20.49 6.77
C CYS A 398 -27.90 21.94 6.76
N ARG A 399 -28.76 22.91 7.05
CA ARG A 399 -28.41 24.33 7.08
C ARG A 399 -27.39 24.64 8.18
N GLU A 400 -27.56 24.08 9.37
CA GLU A 400 -26.65 24.29 10.51
C GLU A 400 -25.24 23.74 10.23
N ARG A 401 -25.14 22.68 9.42
CA ARG A 401 -23.87 22.01 9.07
C ARG A 401 -23.30 22.40 7.70
N ASN A 402 -23.95 23.32 6.97
CA ASN A 402 -23.59 23.68 5.59
C ASN A 402 -23.54 22.45 4.63
N VAL A 403 -24.52 21.55 4.78
CA VAL A 403 -24.72 20.36 3.94
C VAL A 403 -25.80 20.65 2.90
N HIS A 404 -25.61 20.19 1.67
CA HIS A 404 -26.65 20.26 0.64
C HIS A 404 -27.71 19.19 0.90
N LEU A 405 -28.99 19.56 0.82
CA LEU A 405 -30.08 18.58 0.81
C LEU A 405 -30.54 18.35 -0.62
N VAL A 406 -30.51 17.09 -1.07
CA VAL A 406 -31.12 16.64 -2.32
C VAL A 406 -32.26 15.72 -1.97
N VAL A 407 -33.46 16.04 -2.44
CA VAL A 407 -34.65 15.20 -2.24
C VAL A 407 -35.05 14.62 -3.58
N ASP A 408 -34.98 13.31 -3.71
CA ASP A 408 -35.55 12.56 -4.82
C ASP A 408 -37.04 12.33 -4.55
N GLU A 409 -37.86 13.06 -5.30
CA GLU A 409 -39.31 13.07 -5.21
C GLU A 409 -39.97 12.34 -6.40
N ILE A 410 -39.28 11.37 -7.01
CA ILE A 410 -39.81 10.64 -8.17
C ILE A 410 -41.19 10.01 -7.93
N TYR A 411 -41.52 9.66 -6.68
CA TYR A 411 -42.81 9.10 -6.27
C TYR A 411 -43.78 10.12 -5.65
N ALA A 412 -43.56 11.44 -5.75
CA ALA A 412 -44.37 12.45 -5.06
C ALA A 412 -45.89 12.35 -5.36
N ASN A 413 -46.25 11.86 -6.54
CA ASN A 413 -47.65 11.66 -6.96
C ASN A 413 -48.18 10.23 -6.70
N SER A 414 -47.39 9.37 -6.06
CA SER A 414 -47.74 7.99 -5.71
C SER A 414 -48.00 7.85 -4.20
N VAL A 415 -48.72 8.82 -3.63
CA VAL A 415 -49.12 8.84 -2.21
C VAL A 415 -50.57 8.38 -2.13
N PHE A 416 -50.83 7.35 -1.32
CA PHE A 416 -52.16 6.74 -1.19
C PHE A 416 -52.81 7.12 0.13
N GLU A 417 -54.11 7.42 0.12
CA GLU A 417 -54.92 7.64 1.32
C GLU A 417 -55.51 6.30 1.81
N GLY A 418 -55.45 6.02 3.13
CA GLY A 418 -56.06 4.84 3.76
C GLY A 418 -55.07 3.74 4.22
N GLU A 419 -55.60 2.60 4.73
CA GLU A 419 -54.80 1.42 5.08
C GLU A 419 -54.41 0.64 3.81
N PHE A 420 -53.13 0.65 3.47
CA PHE A 420 -52.60 -0.15 2.36
C PHE A 420 -52.15 -1.53 2.87
N ASN A 421 -52.87 -2.58 2.50
CA ASN A 421 -52.47 -3.96 2.76
C ASN A 421 -51.44 -4.41 1.71
N ALA A 422 -50.15 -4.20 1.99
CA ALA A 422 -49.11 -4.85 1.20
C ALA A 422 -49.22 -6.37 1.34
N LEU A 423 -49.09 -7.12 0.24
CA LEU A 423 -48.94 -8.57 0.27
C LEU A 423 -47.63 -8.91 1.01
N HIS A 424 -47.74 -9.41 2.23
CA HIS A 424 -46.59 -9.87 3.02
C HIS A 424 -46.26 -11.32 2.64
N PHE A 425 -45.13 -11.53 1.96
CA PHE A 425 -44.54 -12.85 1.78
C PHE A 425 -43.29 -12.97 2.67
N GLY A 426 -43.48 -13.44 3.90
CA GLY A 426 -42.36 -13.60 4.85
C GLY A 426 -41.78 -12.26 5.31
N SER A 427 -40.45 -12.15 5.40
CA SER A 427 -39.72 -10.97 5.88
C SER A 427 -39.44 -9.89 4.83
N GLN A 428 -39.96 -10.04 3.61
CA GLN A 428 -39.78 -9.05 2.53
C GLN A 428 -41.10 -8.35 2.21
N LYS A 429 -41.09 -7.01 2.21
CA LYS A 429 -42.17 -6.20 1.66
C LYS A 429 -41.96 -6.10 0.15
N ILE A 430 -42.87 -6.69 -0.63
CA ILE A 430 -42.97 -6.45 -2.07
C ILE A 430 -44.15 -5.50 -2.26
N VAL A 431 -43.90 -4.32 -2.83
CA VAL A 431 -44.96 -3.41 -3.28
C VAL A 431 -45.34 -3.84 -4.71
N PRO A 432 -46.63 -4.07 -5.01
CA PRO A 432 -47.07 -4.51 -6.34
C PRO A 432 -46.84 -3.46 -7.43
#